data_AF-A0AAP2DHW7-F1
#
_entry.id   AF-A0AAP2DHW7-F1
#
_cell.length_a   1.000
_cell.length_b   1.000
_cell.length_c   1.000
_cell.angle_alpha   90.00
_cell.angle_beta   90.00
_cell.angle_gamma   90.00
#
_symmetry.space_group_name_H-M   'P 1'
#
loop_
_entity.id
_entity.type
_entity.pdbx_description
1 polymer ?
#
loop_
_entity_poly.entity_id
_entity_poly.type
_entity_poly.pdbx_seq_one_letter_code
_entity_poly.pdbx_strand_id
1 'polypeptide(L)'
;MLYRIVISLSCMALLACGSNSAVQTPRYRAGGGSPNADDAFVLQEGRVVIFNANLTMKVENADTFNVRLTEIARQHEGYVVKLGSESSTFRVRAQHLNKALKALKGEGKIISKTVSGNDVTEVYHDYEIRLENLEKSRQRYLELLARAENVEATLKVEKELERVNGEMDSLKGKLQSMKHLADFSTITIDIEPRHKPGVVGYVFVGLYKGVRWLFVRV
;
A
#
# COMPACT_ATOMS: atom_id res chain seq x y z
N MET A 1 -47.68 47.42 54.01
CA MET A 1 -48.74 46.62 54.64
C MET A 1 -48.87 45.31 53.86
N LEU A 2 -48.21 44.23 54.33
CA LEU A 2 -48.82 43.08 55.05
C LEU A 2 -49.72 42.24 54.08
N TYR A 3 -49.62 40.92 53.89
CA TYR A 3 -48.99 39.83 54.62
C TYR A 3 -48.88 38.54 53.76
N ARG A 4 -47.78 37.82 54.01
CA ARG A 4 -47.41 36.39 53.91
C ARG A 4 -48.51 35.31 53.75
N ILE A 5 -48.16 34.22 53.03
CA ILE A 5 -48.39 32.74 53.22
C ILE A 5 -47.68 32.09 52.00
N VAL A 6 -46.50 31.44 52.00
CA VAL A 6 -45.92 30.26 52.70
C VAL A 6 -46.74 28.97 52.59
N ILE A 7 -46.34 28.07 51.67
CA ILE A 7 -46.28 26.59 51.74
C ILE A 7 -45.33 26.18 50.59
N SER A 8 -44.02 26.04 50.83
CA SER A 8 -43.30 24.78 51.07
C SER A 8 -43.79 23.56 50.28
N LEU A 9 -43.07 23.21 49.21
CA LEU A 9 -42.71 21.80 49.02
C LEU A 9 -41.36 21.67 48.30
N SER A 10 -40.44 21.08 49.05
CA SER A 10 -39.13 20.55 48.68
C SER A 10 -39.10 19.80 47.35
N CYS A 11 -38.12 20.10 46.51
CA CYS A 11 -37.34 19.03 45.87
C CYS A 11 -35.92 19.52 45.61
N MET A 12 -35.06 19.19 46.56
CA MET A 12 -33.62 19.30 46.51
C MET A 12 -33.07 18.17 45.63
N ALA A 13 -32.48 18.50 44.49
CA ALA A 13 -31.61 17.60 43.74
C ALA A 13 -30.38 18.38 43.24
N LEU A 14 -29.35 18.39 44.09
CA LEU A 14 -27.97 18.64 43.71
C LEU A 14 -27.48 17.44 42.91
N LEU A 15 -27.10 17.64 41.65
CA LEU A 15 -26.11 16.82 40.97
C LEU A 15 -25.25 17.70 40.06
N ALA A 16 -24.03 17.92 40.53
CA ALA A 16 -22.90 18.30 39.69
C ALA A 16 -22.59 17.15 38.72
N CYS A 17 -22.22 17.47 37.48
CA CYS A 17 -21.26 16.65 36.74
C CYS A 17 -20.62 17.43 35.60
N GLY A 18 -19.30 17.27 35.50
CA GLY A 18 -18.40 18.05 34.67
C GLY A 18 -18.63 17.94 33.17
N SER A 19 -18.20 19.00 32.50
CA SER A 19 -17.87 19.04 31.08
C SER A 19 -16.87 17.93 30.75
N ASN A 20 -17.37 16.83 30.18
CA ASN A 20 -16.53 15.82 29.56
C ASN A 20 -16.73 15.93 28.05
N SER A 21 -15.83 16.66 27.39
CA SER A 21 -15.75 16.73 25.93
C SER A 21 -15.34 15.35 25.42
N ALA A 22 -16.33 14.51 25.12
CA ALA A 22 -16.11 13.27 24.40
C ALA A 22 -15.64 13.62 22.98
N VAL A 23 -14.34 13.42 22.73
CA VAL A 23 -13.76 13.36 21.39
C VAL A 23 -14.51 12.29 20.61
N GLN A 24 -15.36 12.72 19.67
CA GLN A 24 -15.99 11.82 18.70
C GLN A 24 -14.91 11.34 17.73
N THR A 25 -14.42 10.13 17.93
CA THR A 25 -13.75 9.39 16.87
C THR A 25 -14.77 9.07 15.77
N PRO A 26 -14.43 9.25 14.49
CA PRO A 26 -15.36 8.93 13.41
C PRO A 26 -15.63 7.42 13.41
N ARG A 27 -16.86 7.02 13.72
CA ARG A 27 -17.34 5.65 13.55
C ARG A 27 -17.37 5.34 12.05
N TYR A 28 -16.49 4.45 11.61
CA TYR A 28 -16.58 3.85 10.28
C TYR A 28 -17.90 3.07 10.19
N ARG A 29 -18.83 3.58 9.36
CA ARG A 29 -20.09 2.92 9.05
C ARG A 29 -19.76 1.70 8.18
N ALA A 30 -19.81 0.51 8.78
CA ALA A 30 -19.77 -0.74 8.02
C ALA A 30 -21.03 -0.82 7.14
N GLY A 31 -20.92 -0.34 5.90
CA GLY A 31 -21.89 -0.59 4.85
C GLY A 31 -21.74 -2.03 4.38
N GLY A 32 -22.75 -2.86 4.68
CA GLY A 32 -22.90 -4.17 4.07
C GLY A 32 -23.22 -4.02 2.58
N GLY A 33 -22.19 -4.08 1.75
CA GLY A 33 -22.28 -4.25 0.30
C GLY A 33 -21.56 -5.53 -0.08
N SER A 34 -22.25 -6.40 -0.81
CA SER A 34 -21.65 -7.58 -1.45
C SER A 34 -20.50 -7.11 -2.36
N PRO A 35 -19.26 -7.66 -2.28
CA PRO A 35 -18.19 -7.23 -3.14
C PRO A 35 -18.44 -7.76 -4.56
N ASN A 36 -18.89 -6.88 -5.45
CA ASN A 36 -18.92 -7.14 -6.89
C ASN A 36 -17.50 -7.10 -7.44
N ALA A 37 -17.17 -7.98 -8.38
CA ALA A 37 -15.82 -8.22 -8.90
C ALA A 37 -15.23 -7.09 -9.78
N ASP A 38 -15.81 -5.89 -9.74
CA ASP A 38 -15.52 -4.75 -10.62
C ASP A 38 -15.00 -3.52 -9.87
N ASP A 39 -14.61 -3.65 -8.59
CA ASP A 39 -14.08 -2.55 -7.78
C ASP A 39 -12.85 -1.91 -8.44
N ALA A 40 -13.10 -0.79 -9.10
CA ALA A 40 -12.05 0.06 -9.65
C ALA A 40 -11.33 0.73 -8.48
N PHE A 41 -10.05 0.45 -8.33
CA PHE A 41 -9.20 1.18 -7.39
C PHE A 41 -9.16 2.66 -7.83
N VAL A 42 -9.79 3.54 -7.05
CA VAL A 42 -9.82 4.99 -7.29
C VAL A 42 -8.71 5.63 -6.47
N LEU A 43 -7.85 6.40 -7.14
CA LEU A 43 -6.91 7.29 -6.46
C LEU A 43 -7.71 8.47 -5.89
N GLN A 44 -7.71 8.62 -4.57
CA GLN A 44 -8.31 9.78 -3.92
C GLN A 44 -7.26 10.89 -3.81
N GLU A 45 -7.59 12.09 -4.28
CA GLU A 45 -6.68 13.25 -4.23
C GLU A 45 -6.23 13.53 -2.79
N GLY A 46 -4.93 13.79 -2.61
CA GLY A 46 -4.32 14.08 -1.31
C GLY A 46 -3.96 12.86 -0.45
N ARG A 47 -4.21 11.63 -0.92
CA ARG A 47 -3.80 10.41 -0.21
C ARG A 47 -2.55 9.78 -0.82
N VAL A 48 -1.67 9.29 0.04
CA VAL A 48 -0.49 8.52 -0.35
C VAL A 48 -0.82 7.05 -0.18
N VAL A 49 -1.21 6.39 -1.27
CA VAL A 49 -1.61 4.97 -1.26
C VAL A 49 -0.65 4.16 -2.13
N ILE A 50 -0.04 3.13 -1.53
CA ILE A 50 0.85 2.21 -2.23
C ILE A 50 0.03 1.01 -2.69
N PHE A 51 0.00 0.78 -4.01
CA PHE A 51 -0.71 -0.35 -4.59
C PHE A 51 0.23 -1.48 -5.00
N ASN A 52 -0.11 -2.69 -4.58
CA ASN A 52 0.58 -3.91 -4.97
C ASN A 52 -0.42 -4.91 -5.57
N ALA A 53 -0.03 -5.55 -6.67
CA ALA A 53 -0.80 -6.62 -7.27
C ALA A 53 0.04 -7.89 -7.37
N ASN A 54 -0.45 -8.97 -6.79
CA ASN A 54 0.14 -10.30 -6.92
C ASN A 54 -0.79 -11.16 -7.77
N LEU A 55 -0.26 -11.75 -8.83
CA LEU A 55 -1.00 -12.60 -9.75
C LEU A 55 -0.29 -13.93 -9.90
N THR A 56 -1.06 -15.03 -9.94
CA THR A 56 -0.54 -16.31 -10.43
C THR A 56 -1.18 -16.59 -11.77
N MET A 57 -0.34 -16.83 -12.79
CA MET A 57 -0.79 -16.96 -14.18
C MET A 57 -0.23 -18.22 -14.84
N LYS A 58 -1.13 -18.97 -15.50
CA LYS A 58 -0.75 -20.08 -16.39
C LYS A 58 -0.49 -19.56 -17.79
N VAL A 59 0.79 -19.58 -18.17
CA VAL A 59 1.26 -19.15 -19.50
C VAL A 59 1.76 -20.34 -20.31
N GLU A 60 1.73 -20.22 -21.63
CA GLU A 60 2.26 -21.27 -22.51
C GLU A 60 3.79 -21.28 -22.55
N ASN A 61 4.40 -20.10 -22.64
CA ASN A 61 5.85 -19.93 -22.69
C ASN A 61 6.23 -18.63 -21.96
N ALA A 62 7.17 -18.75 -21.01
CA ALA A 62 7.60 -17.65 -20.16
C ALA A 62 8.38 -16.57 -20.94
N ASP A 63 9.18 -16.95 -21.94
CA ASP A 63 10.00 -16.01 -22.72
C ASP A 63 9.12 -15.08 -23.57
N THR A 64 8.16 -15.65 -24.30
CA THR A 64 7.19 -14.85 -25.07
C THR A 64 6.33 -13.96 -24.17
N PHE A 65 5.98 -14.46 -22.98
CA PHE A 65 5.23 -13.69 -22.00
C PHE A 65 6.05 -12.51 -21.45
N ASN A 66 7.32 -12.71 -21.15
CA ASN A 66 8.22 -11.67 -20.67
C ASN A 66 8.42 -10.53 -21.69
N VAL A 67 8.45 -10.84 -22.98
CA VAL A 67 8.45 -9.81 -24.05
C VAL A 67 7.15 -9.00 -24.02
N ARG A 68 6.00 -9.67 -23.89
CA ARG A 68 4.69 -9.00 -23.80
C ARG A 68 4.54 -8.15 -22.54
N LEU A 69 5.03 -8.63 -21.40
CA LEU A 69 5.06 -7.87 -20.14
C LEU A 69 5.85 -6.57 -20.29
N THR A 70 6.99 -6.63 -20.98
CA THR A 70 7.82 -5.45 -21.21
C THR A 70 7.07 -4.40 -22.03
N GLU A 71 6.33 -4.82 -23.05
CA GLU A 71 5.51 -3.93 -23.86
C GLU A 71 4.34 -3.33 -23.06
N ILE A 72 3.61 -4.16 -22.31
CA ILE A 72 2.50 -3.70 -21.44
C ILE A 72 3.01 -2.69 -20.41
N ALA A 73 4.18 -2.95 -19.81
CA ALA A 73 4.79 -2.01 -18.87
C ALA A 73 5.07 -0.66 -19.54
N ARG A 74 5.68 -0.65 -20.74
CA ARG A 74 5.95 0.59 -21.48
C ARG A 74 4.67 1.34 -21.88
N GLN A 75 3.66 0.63 -22.35
CA GLN A 75 2.37 1.23 -22.75
C GLN A 75 1.65 1.91 -21.59
N HIS A 76 1.91 1.49 -20.36
CA HIS A 76 1.32 2.06 -19.14
C HIS A 76 2.31 2.94 -18.36
N GLU A 77 3.26 3.55 -19.07
CA GLU A 77 4.27 4.47 -18.53
C GLU A 77 5.04 3.87 -17.35
N GLY A 78 5.29 2.57 -17.45
CA GLY A 78 5.94 1.74 -16.47
C GLY A 78 7.28 1.21 -16.94
N TYR A 79 7.87 0.36 -16.12
CA TYR A 79 9.15 -0.28 -16.39
C TYR A 79 9.24 -1.65 -15.71
N VAL A 80 10.11 -2.49 -16.25
CA VAL A 80 10.33 -3.85 -15.73
C VAL A 80 11.40 -3.81 -14.65
N VAL A 81 11.15 -4.48 -13.53
CA VAL A 81 12.09 -4.59 -12.40
C VAL A 81 12.85 -5.91 -12.47
N LYS A 82 12.14 -7.00 -12.77
CA LYS A 82 12.70 -8.34 -12.85
C LYS A 82 11.93 -9.15 -13.88
N LEU A 83 12.64 -9.92 -14.70
CA LEU A 83 12.06 -10.97 -15.54
C LEU A 83 12.65 -12.30 -15.11
N GLY A 84 11.81 -13.32 -15.08
CA GLY A 84 12.22 -14.68 -14.79
C GLY A 84 11.28 -15.68 -15.44
N SER A 85 11.65 -16.96 -15.36
CA SER A 85 10.80 -18.05 -15.84
C SER A 85 9.71 -18.42 -14.85
N GLU A 86 9.93 -18.16 -13.56
CA GLU A 86 9.00 -18.47 -12.46
C GLU A 86 8.33 -17.22 -11.88
N SER A 87 9.03 -16.09 -11.84
CA SER A 87 8.49 -14.83 -11.32
C SER A 87 9.01 -13.65 -12.10
N SER A 88 8.10 -12.75 -12.46
CA SER A 88 8.39 -11.47 -13.12
C SER A 88 7.73 -10.33 -12.35
N THR A 89 8.47 -9.23 -12.19
CA THR A 89 8.03 -8.04 -11.46
C THR A 89 8.20 -6.82 -12.33
N PHE A 90 7.15 -6.02 -12.44
CA PHE A 90 7.16 -4.76 -13.18
C PHE A 90 6.34 -3.72 -12.44
N ARG A 91 6.56 -2.47 -12.81
CA ARG A 91 5.87 -1.32 -12.24
C ARG A 91 5.15 -0.56 -13.34
N VAL A 92 3.99 -0.03 -13.01
CA VAL A 92 3.18 0.82 -13.89
C VAL A 92 2.72 2.02 -13.08
N ARG A 93 2.40 3.15 -13.73
CA ARG A 93 1.82 4.27 -12.98
C ARG A 93 0.55 3.84 -12.27
N ALA A 94 0.33 4.35 -11.06
CA ALA A 94 -0.81 3.95 -10.23
C ALA A 94 -2.16 4.15 -10.92
N GLN A 95 -2.31 5.24 -11.69
CA GLN A 95 -3.50 5.53 -12.49
C GLN A 95 -3.78 4.50 -13.61
N HIS A 96 -2.77 3.75 -14.04
CA HIS A 96 -2.86 2.76 -15.12
C HIS A 96 -2.91 1.32 -14.61
N LEU A 97 -2.86 1.08 -13.30
CA LEU A 97 -2.89 -0.25 -12.71
C LEU A 97 -4.07 -1.09 -13.23
N ASN A 98 -5.28 -0.54 -13.20
CA ASN A 98 -6.48 -1.24 -13.67
C ASN A 98 -6.42 -1.57 -15.17
N LYS A 99 -5.82 -0.70 -15.99
CA LYS A 99 -5.67 -0.92 -17.43
C LYS A 99 -4.61 -2.00 -17.70
N ALA A 100 -3.48 -1.94 -17.01
CA ALA A 100 -2.43 -2.96 -17.08
C ALA A 100 -2.94 -4.34 -16.68
N LEU A 101 -3.68 -4.44 -15.56
CA LEU A 101 -4.28 -5.70 -15.10
C LEU A 101 -5.30 -6.28 -16.09
N LYS A 102 -6.00 -5.43 -16.85
CA LYS A 102 -6.89 -5.87 -17.93
C LYS A 102 -6.12 -6.39 -19.14
N ALA A 103 -5.03 -5.73 -19.54
CA ALA A 103 -4.17 -6.19 -20.62
C ALA A 103 -3.58 -7.58 -20.32
N LEU A 104 -3.13 -7.81 -19.09
CA LEU A 104 -2.57 -9.11 -18.65
C LEU A 104 -3.57 -10.28 -18.76
N LYS A 105 -4.88 -10.03 -18.62
CA LYS A 105 -5.91 -11.08 -18.78
C LYS A 105 -5.91 -11.68 -20.18
N GLY A 106 -5.43 -10.95 -21.19
CA GLY A 106 -5.36 -11.43 -22.58
C GLY A 106 -4.16 -12.34 -22.87
N GLU A 107 -3.08 -12.23 -22.09
CA GLU A 107 -1.81 -12.91 -22.33
C GLU A 107 -1.74 -14.32 -21.71
N GLY A 108 -2.64 -14.65 -20.77
CA GLY A 108 -2.63 -15.93 -20.08
C GLY A 108 -3.85 -16.16 -19.19
N LYS A 109 -3.92 -17.34 -18.56
CA LYS A 109 -5.02 -17.65 -17.63
C LYS A 109 -4.61 -17.27 -16.22
N ILE A 110 -5.28 -16.26 -15.66
CA ILE A 110 -5.14 -15.89 -14.25
C ILE A 110 -5.78 -17.00 -13.39
N ILE A 111 -4.99 -17.57 -12.47
CA ILE A 111 -5.44 -18.53 -11.47
C ILE A 111 -5.94 -17.78 -10.23
N SER A 112 -5.13 -16.83 -9.78
CA SER A 112 -5.37 -16.02 -8.60
C SER A 112 -4.92 -14.59 -8.87
N LYS A 113 -5.61 -13.64 -8.25
CA LYS A 113 -5.28 -12.22 -8.31
C LYS A 113 -5.61 -11.61 -6.97
N THR A 114 -4.62 -10.99 -6.36
CA THR A 114 -4.77 -10.19 -5.14
C THR A 114 -4.23 -8.81 -5.41
N VAL A 115 -5.03 -7.79 -5.13
CA VAL A 115 -4.60 -6.39 -5.20
C VAL A 115 -4.81 -5.78 -3.83
N SER A 116 -3.77 -5.18 -3.29
CA SER A 116 -3.80 -4.47 -2.01
C SER A 116 -3.42 -3.02 -2.21
N GLY A 117 -4.10 -2.13 -1.49
CA GLY A 117 -3.77 -0.72 -1.37
C GLY A 117 -3.47 -0.42 0.09
N ASN A 118 -2.26 0.01 0.39
CA ASN A 118 -1.85 0.41 1.73
C ASN A 118 -1.86 1.93 1.80
N ASP A 119 -2.78 2.51 2.57
CA ASP A 119 -2.81 3.94 2.85
C ASP A 119 -1.72 4.29 3.86
N VAL A 120 -0.73 5.06 3.41
CA VAL A 120 0.41 5.51 4.22
C VAL A 120 0.40 7.02 4.41
N THR A 121 -0.75 7.68 4.20
CA THR A 121 -0.87 9.14 4.27
C THR A 121 -0.45 9.70 5.62
N GLU A 122 -0.91 9.07 6.72
CA GLU A 122 -0.55 9.49 8.09
C GLU A 122 0.96 9.35 8.33
N VAL A 123 1.54 8.20 7.98
CA VAL A 123 2.97 7.94 8.15
C VAL A 123 3.84 8.89 7.31
N TYR A 124 3.40 9.18 6.09
CA TYR A 124 4.08 10.11 5.19
C TYR A 124 4.09 11.53 5.78
N HIS A 125 2.93 12.02 6.24
CA HIS A 125 2.82 13.34 6.85
C HIS A 125 3.60 13.44 8.17
N ASP A 126 3.63 12.38 8.97
CA ASP A 126 4.45 12.28 10.18
C ASP A 126 5.95 12.44 9.88
N TYR A 127 6.42 11.81 8.81
CA TYR A 127 7.82 11.93 8.38
C TYR A 127 8.14 13.33 7.85
N GLU A 128 7.22 13.99 7.16
CA GLU A 128 7.39 15.38 6.74
C GLU A 128 7.52 16.32 7.94
N ILE A 129 6.62 16.21 8.94
CA ILE A 129 6.69 17.04 10.17
C ILE A 129 8.02 16.79 10.91
N ARG A 130 8.44 15.53 11.04
CA ARG A 130 9.71 15.18 11.69
C ARG A 130 10.90 15.77 10.94
N LEU A 131 10.89 15.70 9.61
CA LEU A 131 11.93 16.28 8.78
C LEU A 131 12.01 17.80 8.97
N GLU A 132 10.88 18.50 8.95
CA GLU A 132 10.80 19.95 9.17
C GLU A 132 11.34 20.34 10.56
N ASN A 133 11.02 19.55 11.60
CA ASN A 133 11.52 19.77 12.95
C ASN A 133 13.04 19.56 13.05
N LEU A 134 13.59 18.58 12.33
CA LEU A 134 15.03 18.36 12.25
C LEU A 134 15.73 19.48 11.48
N GLU A 135 15.13 20.00 10.41
CA GLU A 135 15.67 21.16 9.66
C GLU A 135 15.75 22.40 10.54
N LYS A 136 14.70 22.68 11.32
CA LYS A 136 14.71 23.75 12.34
C LYS A 136 15.78 23.52 13.41
N SER A 137 15.97 22.26 13.83
CA SER A 137 16.99 21.91 14.82
C SER A 137 18.40 22.09 14.27
N ARG A 138 18.64 21.66 13.02
CA ARG A 138 19.89 21.88 12.29
C ARG A 138 20.22 23.37 12.19
N GLN A 139 19.23 24.20 11.85
CA GLN A 139 19.42 25.65 11.76
C GLN A 139 19.86 26.25 13.11
N ARG A 140 19.21 25.86 14.21
CA ARG A 140 19.63 26.28 15.57
C ARG A 140 21.05 25.82 15.90
N TYR A 141 21.42 24.60 15.53
CA TYR A 141 22.79 24.12 15.75
C TYR A 141 23.82 24.91 14.93
N LEU A 142 23.50 25.28 13.69
CA LEU A 142 24.37 26.15 12.87
C LEU A 142 24.53 27.54 13.50
N GLU A 143 23.47 28.10 14.08
CA GLU A 143 23.54 29.37 14.82
C GLU A 143 24.35 29.28 16.12
N LEU A 144 24.33 28.12 16.79
CA LEU A 144 25.18 27.86 17.96
C LEU A 144 26.64 27.68 17.54
N LEU A 145 26.89 26.98 16.43
CA LEU A 145 28.23 26.79 15.87
C LEU A 145 28.88 28.13 15.51
N ALA A 146 28.10 29.05 14.90
CA ALA A 146 28.58 30.39 14.54
C ALA A 146 28.96 31.26 15.76
N ARG A 147 28.45 30.92 16.95
CA ARG A 147 28.74 31.61 18.23
C ARG A 147 29.73 30.84 19.11
N ALA A 148 30.22 29.69 18.67
CA ALA A 148 31.13 28.88 19.47
C ALA A 148 32.54 29.50 19.50
N GLU A 149 32.99 29.89 20.69
CA GLU A 149 34.30 30.55 20.88
C GLU A 149 35.43 29.56 21.21
N ASN A 150 35.10 28.31 21.57
CA ASN A 150 36.07 27.30 21.97
C ASN A 150 35.93 26.00 21.17
N VAL A 151 37.05 25.30 20.97
CA VAL A 151 37.13 24.09 20.15
C VAL A 151 36.25 22.96 20.69
N GLU A 152 36.15 22.83 22.02
CA GLU A 152 35.33 21.77 22.63
C GLU A 152 33.83 21.95 22.33
N ALA A 153 33.32 23.19 22.38
CA ALA A 153 31.94 23.52 22.02
C ALA A 153 31.70 23.29 20.53
N THR A 154 32.64 23.68 19.67
CA THR A 154 32.58 23.42 18.22
C THR A 154 32.43 21.93 17.94
N LEU A 155 33.31 21.09 18.50
CA LEU A 155 33.27 19.64 18.31
C LEU A 155 31.96 19.01 18.82
N LYS A 156 31.42 19.52 19.94
CA LYS A 156 30.11 19.07 20.46
C LYS A 156 28.96 19.40 19.51
N VAL A 157 28.93 20.62 18.96
CA VAL A 157 27.89 21.03 18.01
C VAL A 157 28.02 20.30 16.67
N GLU A 158 29.25 20.09 16.18
CA GLU A 158 29.50 19.31 14.96
C GLU A 158 29.00 17.87 15.09
N LYS A 159 29.23 17.22 16.23
CA LYS A 159 28.73 15.87 16.51
C LYS A 159 27.19 15.81 16.48
N GLU A 160 26.52 16.80 17.06
CA GLU A 160 25.05 16.88 16.99
C GLU A 160 24.54 17.18 15.58
N LEU A 161 25.24 18.03 14.82
CA LEU A 161 24.93 18.28 13.41
C LEU A 161 25.05 17.03 12.56
N GLU A 162 26.11 16.23 12.77
CA GLU A 162 26.29 14.95 12.07
C GLU A 162 25.12 13.99 12.36
N ARG A 163 24.72 13.86 13.63
CA ARG A 163 23.56 13.05 14.04
C ARG A 163 22.27 13.52 13.35
N VAL A 164 21.98 14.82 13.42
CA VAL A 164 20.77 15.41 12.82
C VAL A 164 20.76 15.22 11.30
N ASN A 165 21.90 15.43 10.63
CA ASN A 165 21.99 15.20 9.18
C ASN A 165 21.72 13.74 8.83
N GLY A 166 22.28 12.79 9.57
CA GLY A 166 22.02 11.36 9.35
C GLY A 166 20.54 10.99 9.51
N GLU A 167 19.86 11.56 10.51
CA GLU A 167 18.42 11.37 10.70
C GLU A 167 17.60 11.99 9.55
N MET A 168 17.95 13.21 9.12
CA MET A 168 17.31 13.87 7.99
C MET A 168 17.46 13.07 6.69
N ASP A 169 18.65 12.57 6.40
CA ASP A 169 18.91 11.79 5.18
C ASP A 169 18.14 10.47 5.18
N SER A 170 18.05 9.81 6.34
CA SER A 170 17.22 8.62 6.50
C SER A 170 15.74 8.91 6.25
N LEU A 171 15.20 10.00 6.79
CA LEU A 171 13.80 10.39 6.58
C LEU A 171 13.52 10.80 5.13
N LYS A 172 14.41 11.57 4.50
CA LYS A 172 14.31 11.94 3.09
C LYS A 172 14.27 10.70 2.19
N GLY A 173 15.13 9.71 2.45
CA GLY A 173 15.12 8.45 1.72
C GLY A 173 13.80 7.68 1.87
N LYS A 174 13.23 7.65 3.08
CA LYS A 174 11.92 7.02 3.34
C LYS A 174 10.78 7.73 2.61
N LEU A 175 10.73 9.06 2.66
CA LEU A 175 9.73 9.88 1.97
C LEU A 175 9.81 9.68 0.45
N GLN A 176 11.01 9.72 -0.13
CA GLN A 176 11.22 9.49 -1.55
C GLN A 176 10.77 8.08 -1.99
N SER A 177 11.09 7.07 -1.18
CA SER A 177 10.66 5.69 -1.44
C SER A 177 9.13 5.55 -1.41
N MET A 178 8.46 6.12 -0.39
CA MET A 178 7.00 6.11 -0.29
C MET A 178 6.34 6.82 -1.46
N LYS A 179 6.86 8.00 -1.85
CA LYS A 179 6.38 8.74 -3.01
C LYS A 179 6.52 7.92 -4.29
N HIS A 180 7.67 7.30 -4.51
CA HIS A 180 7.91 6.44 -5.67
C HIS A 180 6.95 5.24 -5.71
N LEU A 181 6.68 4.61 -4.55
CA LEU A 181 5.75 3.50 -4.43
C LEU A 181 4.27 3.92 -4.53
N ALA A 182 3.95 5.18 -4.27
CA ALA A 182 2.61 5.74 -4.46
C ALA A 182 2.39 6.13 -5.93
N ASP A 183 3.40 6.68 -6.59
CA ASP A 183 3.36 7.06 -8.01
C ASP A 183 3.30 5.82 -8.92
N PHE A 184 3.98 4.73 -8.52
CA PHE A 184 4.05 3.47 -9.25
C PHE A 184 3.47 2.30 -8.47
N SER A 185 2.53 1.58 -9.08
CA SER A 185 2.06 0.30 -8.55
C SER A 185 3.02 -0.83 -8.93
N THR A 186 3.31 -1.71 -7.97
CA THR A 186 4.14 -2.89 -8.21
C THR A 186 3.25 -4.09 -8.56
N ILE A 187 3.55 -4.75 -9.67
CA ILE A 187 2.85 -5.95 -10.12
C ILE A 187 3.85 -7.10 -10.12
N THR A 188 3.59 -8.11 -9.32
CA THR A 188 4.34 -9.36 -9.24
C THR A 188 3.50 -10.47 -9.85
N ILE A 189 4.08 -11.20 -10.81
CA ILE A 189 3.43 -12.32 -11.47
C ILE A 189 4.25 -13.57 -11.21
N ASP A 190 3.61 -14.54 -10.57
CA ASP A 190 4.08 -15.92 -10.49
C ASP A 190 3.62 -16.68 -11.72
N ILE A 191 4.59 -17.25 -12.43
CA ILE A 191 4.42 -17.86 -13.74
C ILE A 191 4.37 -19.37 -13.55
N GLU A 192 3.22 -19.96 -13.83
CA GLU A 192 3.07 -21.41 -13.89
C GLU A 192 3.11 -21.90 -15.35
N PRO A 193 4.10 -22.72 -15.74
CA PRO A 193 4.14 -23.27 -17.08
C PRO A 193 2.98 -24.25 -17.28
N ARG A 194 2.28 -24.12 -18.41
CA ARG A 194 1.29 -25.11 -18.82
C ARG A 194 1.97 -26.40 -19.22
N HIS A 195 1.91 -27.39 -18.33
CA HIS A 195 2.37 -28.74 -18.63
C HIS A 195 1.41 -29.37 -19.65
N LYS A 196 1.83 -29.43 -20.92
CA LYS A 196 1.16 -30.22 -21.95
C LYS A 196 1.58 -31.69 -21.75
N PRO A 197 0.66 -32.66 -21.62
CA PRO A 197 1.06 -34.05 -21.47
C PRO A 197 1.87 -34.48 -22.70
N GLY A 198 2.97 -35.20 -22.48
CA GLY A 198 3.76 -35.78 -23.57
C GLY A 198 2.94 -36.81 -24.37
N VAL A 199 3.48 -37.25 -25.51
CA VAL A 199 2.82 -38.23 -26.41
C VAL A 199 2.35 -39.47 -25.65
N VAL A 200 3.21 -39.99 -24.75
CA VAL A 200 2.90 -41.11 -23.86
C VAL A 200 1.73 -40.80 -22.91
N GLY A 201 1.69 -39.58 -22.37
CA GLY A 201 0.61 -39.11 -21.50
C GLY A 201 -0.76 -39.12 -22.20
N TYR A 202 -0.82 -38.75 -23.49
CA TYR A 202 -2.07 -38.82 -24.26
C TYR A 202 -2.56 -40.26 -24.47
N VAL A 203 -1.65 -41.22 -24.71
CA VAL A 203 -2.00 -42.63 -24.82
C VAL A 203 -2.61 -43.16 -23.52
N PHE A 204 -2.00 -42.83 -22.37
CA PHE A 204 -2.53 -43.23 -21.06
C PHE A 204 -3.86 -42.56 -20.72
N VAL A 205 -4.05 -41.27 -21.03
CA VAL A 205 -5.34 -40.57 -20.84
C VAL A 205 -6.43 -41.19 -21.71
N GLY A 206 -6.11 -41.55 -22.96
CA GLY A 206 -7.02 -42.24 -23.87
C GLY A 206 -7.41 -43.63 -23.33
N LEU A 207 -6.43 -44.43 -22.93
CA LEU A 207 -6.65 -45.75 -22.35
C LEU A 207 -7.49 -45.68 -21.07
N TYR A 208 -7.17 -44.76 -20.15
CA TYR A 208 -7.91 -44.56 -18.92
C TYR A 208 -9.37 -44.15 -19.17
N LYS A 209 -9.62 -43.23 -20.11
CA LYS A 209 -11.00 -42.88 -20.51
C LYS A 209 -11.74 -44.08 -21.08
N GLY A 210 -11.09 -44.89 -21.92
CA GLY A 210 -11.68 -46.09 -22.51
C GLY A 210 -12.02 -47.16 -21.48
N VAL A 211 -11.10 -47.44 -20.55
CA VAL A 211 -11.33 -48.38 -19.45
C VAL A 211 -12.43 -47.86 -18.52
N ARG A 212 -12.41 -46.58 -18.15
CA ARG A 212 -13.46 -45.99 -17.32
C ARG A 212 -14.84 -46.07 -17.99
N TRP A 213 -14.93 -45.85 -19.30
CA TRP A 213 -16.17 -46.04 -20.07
C TRP A 213 -16.67 -47.49 -20.05
N LEU A 214 -15.75 -48.47 -20.04
CA LEU A 214 -16.10 -49.90 -20.01
C LEU A 214 -16.66 -50.35 -18.66
N PHE A 215 -16.18 -49.77 -17.55
CA PHE A 215 -16.49 -50.23 -16.19
C PHE A 215 -17.44 -49.31 -15.39
N VAL A 216 -17.60 -48.05 -15.80
CA VAL A 216 -18.60 -47.12 -15.22
C VAL A 216 -19.73 -46.96 -16.23
N ARG A 217 -20.71 -47.85 -16.15
CA ARG A 217 -21.98 -47.73 -16.85
C ARG A 217 -22.98 -47.08 -15.88
N VAL A 218 -23.34 -45.84 -16.13
CA VAL A 218 -24.61 -45.26 -15.68
C VAL A 218 -25.54 -45.28 -16.88
#